data_AF-A0A819ZH21-F1
#
_entry.id   AF-A0A819ZH21-F1
#
_cell.length_a   1.000
_cell.length_b   1.000
_cell.length_c   1.000
_cell.angle_alpha   90.00
_cell.angle_beta   90.00
_cell.angle_gamma   90.00
#
_symmetry.space_group_name_H-M   'P 1'
#
loop_
_entity.id
_entity.type
_entity.pdbx_description
1 polymer ?
#
loop_
_entity_poly.entity_id
_entity_poly.type
_entity_poly.pdbx_seq_one_letter_code
_entity_poly.pdbx_strand_id
1 'polypeptide(L)'
;MFIYDHELDSSSKDDISEQAKQQMFNNIYDSCQPAGSYKPLTTYASAIHDWWQRILVTATPTFQKRFKISFQDAIESAFRQGTYEKDHQKIPDLKTYKELRRSTAYGLMVCALIQYSLDFDLPDECLADERFKRIMNCMLHAAGWANVSCIVL
;
A
#
# COMPACT_ATOMS: atom_id res chain seq x y z
N MET A 1 -2.64 -7.36 -3.69
CA MET A 1 -1.91 -7.01 -2.47
C MET A 1 -1.03 -8.18 -2.02
N PHE A 2 -1.56 -9.30 -1.52
CA PHE A 2 -0.74 -10.43 -1.05
C PHE A 2 0.21 -11.03 -2.12
N ILE A 3 -0.22 -11.11 -3.38
CA ILE A 3 0.63 -11.57 -4.48
C ILE A 3 1.86 -10.66 -4.66
N TYR A 4 1.68 -9.35 -4.49
CA TYR A 4 2.79 -8.39 -4.63
C TYR A 4 3.71 -8.38 -3.43
N ASP A 5 3.17 -8.55 -2.23
CA ASP A 5 3.98 -8.77 -1.03
C ASP A 5 4.90 -9.99 -1.22
N HIS A 6 4.35 -11.09 -1.77
CA HIS A 6 5.12 -12.27 -2.11
C HIS A 6 6.16 -12.04 -3.21
N GLU A 7 5.80 -11.34 -4.29
CA GLU A 7 6.74 -10.97 -5.35
C GLU A 7 7.87 -10.09 -4.80
N LEU A 8 7.55 -9.11 -3.95
CA LEU A 8 8.54 -8.25 -3.29
C LEU A 8 9.50 -9.06 -2.41
N ASP A 9 8.97 -9.97 -1.58
CA ASP A 9 9.78 -10.82 -0.70
C ASP A 9 10.67 -11.81 -1.46
N SER A 10 10.24 -12.26 -2.64
CA SER A 10 11.08 -13.04 -3.53
C SER A 10 12.17 -12.18 -4.17
N SER A 11 11.79 -10.98 -4.60
CA SER A 11 12.65 -10.04 -5.33
C SER A 11 13.72 -9.39 -4.44
N SER A 12 13.47 -9.27 -3.13
CA SER A 12 14.44 -8.76 -2.16
C SER A 12 15.60 -9.74 -1.92
N LYS A 13 15.40 -11.03 -2.23
CA LYS A 13 16.42 -12.09 -2.15
C LYS A 13 17.29 -12.15 -3.40
N ASP A 14 16.78 -11.68 -4.53
CA ASP A 14 17.50 -11.61 -5.80
C ASP A 14 18.28 -10.28 -5.91
N ASP A 15 19.42 -10.30 -6.58
CA ASP A 15 20.20 -9.07 -6.82
C ASP A 15 19.64 -8.27 -8.00
N ILE A 16 18.41 -7.79 -7.83
CA ILE A 16 17.73 -6.97 -8.84
C ILE A 16 18.19 -5.52 -8.72
N SER A 17 18.45 -4.89 -9.86
CA SER A 17 18.90 -3.51 -9.91
C SER A 17 17.84 -2.54 -9.40
N GLU A 18 18.27 -1.45 -8.77
CA GLU A 18 17.37 -0.37 -8.31
C GLU A 18 16.51 0.21 -9.45
N GLN A 19 17.02 0.18 -10.68
CA GLN A 19 16.24 0.60 -11.87
C GLN A 19 15.06 -0.33 -12.16
N ALA A 20 15.24 -1.65 -12.11
CA ALA A 20 14.16 -2.61 -12.35
C ALA A 20 13.08 -2.51 -11.25
N LYS A 21 13.55 -2.33 -10.02
CA LYS A 21 12.77 -2.04 -8.83
C LYS A 21 11.91 -0.76 -8.97
N GLN A 22 12.50 0.34 -9.43
CA GLN A 22 11.79 1.57 -9.73
C GLN A 22 10.80 1.42 -10.90
N GLN A 23 11.15 0.62 -11.92
CA GLN A 23 10.25 0.34 -13.04
C GLN A 23 9.01 -0.45 -12.57
N MET A 24 9.20 -1.41 -11.68
CA MET A 24 8.10 -2.17 -11.06
C MET A 24 7.21 -1.27 -10.21
N PHE A 25 7.80 -0.37 -9.41
CA PHE A 25 7.06 0.67 -8.68
C PHE A 25 6.19 1.51 -9.62
N ASN A 26 6.78 2.09 -10.67
CA ASN A 26 6.06 2.92 -11.64
C ASN A 26 4.95 2.15 -12.32
N ASN A 27 5.21 0.89 -12.73
CA ASN A 27 4.22 0.08 -13.41
C ASN A 27 3.02 -0.24 -12.52
N ILE A 28 3.23 -0.47 -11.22
CA ILE A 28 2.13 -0.71 -10.28
C ILE A 28 1.37 0.59 -10.00
N TYR A 29 2.05 1.71 -9.82
CA TYR A 29 1.39 3.00 -9.64
C TYR A 29 0.52 3.38 -10.85
N ASP A 30 1.04 3.18 -12.07
CA ASP A 30 0.34 3.47 -13.32
C ASP A 30 -0.84 2.52 -13.61
N SER A 31 -0.97 1.42 -12.86
CA SER A 31 -2.15 0.54 -12.99
C SER A 31 -3.46 1.24 -12.62
N CYS A 32 -3.40 2.32 -11.84
CA CYS A 32 -4.55 3.16 -11.45
C CYS A 32 -4.83 4.32 -12.44
N GLN A 33 -4.49 4.14 -13.72
CA GLN A 33 -4.79 5.08 -14.81
C GLN A 33 -6.05 4.65 -15.60
N PRO A 34 -6.69 5.57 -16.36
CA PRO A 34 -7.82 5.24 -17.22
C PRO A 34 -7.51 4.13 -18.25
N ALA A 35 -8.54 3.43 -18.73
CA ALA A 35 -8.39 2.40 -19.76
C ALA A 35 -7.67 2.94 -21.03
N GLY A 36 -6.84 2.08 -21.64
CA GLY A 36 -6.17 2.35 -22.92
C GLY A 36 -4.86 3.12 -22.84
N SER A 37 -4.53 3.75 -21.70
CA SER A 37 -3.26 4.46 -21.50
C SER A 37 -2.18 3.62 -20.79
N TYR A 38 -2.54 2.45 -20.27
CA TYR A 38 -1.70 1.62 -19.43
C TYR A 38 -1.36 0.26 -20.07
N LYS A 39 -0.09 -0.13 -20.02
CA LYS A 39 0.40 -1.45 -20.43
C LYS A 39 1.02 -2.16 -19.21
N PRO A 40 0.40 -3.22 -18.67
CA PRO A 40 0.95 -3.93 -17.52
C PRO A 40 2.24 -4.67 -17.92
N LEU A 41 3.27 -4.58 -17.07
CA LEU A 41 4.52 -5.34 -17.21
C LEU A 41 4.48 -6.64 -16.40
N THR A 42 3.61 -6.72 -15.39
CA THR A 42 3.45 -7.90 -14.53
C THR A 42 1.99 -8.35 -14.45
N THR A 43 1.78 -9.62 -14.14
CA THR A 43 0.44 -10.16 -13.85
C THR A 43 -0.22 -9.43 -12.69
N TYR A 44 0.57 -9.07 -11.67
CA TYR A 44 0.08 -8.28 -10.55
C TYR A 44 -0.47 -6.91 -10.98
N ALA A 45 0.29 -6.17 -11.78
CA ALA A 45 -0.10 -4.85 -12.22
C ALA A 45 -1.30 -4.90 -13.19
N SER A 46 -1.42 -5.96 -14.00
CA SER A 46 -2.62 -6.24 -14.80
C SER A 46 -3.85 -6.49 -13.93
N ALA A 47 -3.71 -7.24 -12.84
CA ALA A 47 -4.83 -7.55 -11.95
C ALA A 47 -5.34 -6.31 -11.21
N ILE A 48 -4.43 -5.42 -10.76
CA ILE A 48 -4.81 -4.14 -10.17
C ILE A 48 -5.52 -3.27 -11.20
N HIS A 49 -5.01 -3.21 -12.43
CA HIS A 49 -5.64 -2.39 -13.47
C HIS A 49 -7.07 -2.85 -13.78
N ASP A 50 -7.29 -4.16 -13.94
CA ASP A 50 -8.64 -4.72 -14.13
C ASP A 50 -9.56 -4.39 -12.94
N TRP A 51 -9.08 -4.58 -11.71
CA TRP A 51 -9.83 -4.22 -10.51
C TRP A 51 -10.15 -2.70 -10.46
N TRP A 52 -9.20 -1.85 -10.82
CA TRP A 52 -9.36 -0.40 -10.85
C TRP A 52 -10.39 0.02 -11.90
N GLN A 53 -10.38 -0.56 -13.11
CA GLN A 53 -11.40 -0.24 -14.11
C GLN A 53 -12.82 -0.60 -13.62
N ARG A 54 -12.96 -1.70 -12.88
CA ARG A 54 -14.25 -2.10 -12.29
C ARG A 54 -14.71 -1.15 -11.19
N ILE A 55 -13.80 -0.71 -10.33
CA ILE A 55 -14.16 0.17 -9.21
C ILE A 55 -14.52 1.58 -9.68
N LEU A 56 -13.90 2.06 -10.77
CA LEU A 56 -14.18 3.38 -11.34
C LEU A 56 -15.64 3.59 -11.74
N VAL A 57 -16.39 2.53 -12.01
CA VAL A 57 -17.82 2.59 -12.40
C VAL A 57 -18.69 3.18 -11.28
N THR A 58 -18.31 2.95 -10.03
CA THR A 58 -19.09 3.29 -8.83
C THR A 58 -18.33 4.18 -7.84
N ALA A 59 -17.02 4.31 -8.02
CA ALA A 59 -16.15 5.08 -7.13
C ALA A 59 -16.38 6.59 -7.23
N THR A 60 -16.55 7.24 -6.08
CA THR A 60 -16.57 8.71 -5.99
C THR A 60 -15.19 9.31 -6.28
N PRO A 61 -15.10 10.57 -6.75
CA PRO A 61 -13.82 11.26 -6.94
C PRO A 61 -12.96 11.31 -5.65
N THR A 62 -13.62 11.46 -4.49
CA THR A 62 -12.95 11.46 -3.18
C THR A 62 -12.29 10.12 -2.88
N PHE A 63 -13.02 9.01 -3.09
CA PHE A 63 -12.45 7.68 -2.94
C PHE A 63 -11.27 7.48 -3.88
N GLN A 64 -11.41 7.84 -5.16
CA GLN A 64 -10.33 7.67 -6.14
C GLN A 64 -9.05 8.39 -5.71
N LYS A 65 -9.18 9.65 -5.25
CA LYS A 65 -8.07 10.44 -4.71
C LYS A 65 -7.42 9.76 -3.50
N ARG A 66 -8.22 9.37 -2.51
CA ARG A 66 -7.73 8.75 -1.26
C ARG A 66 -7.07 7.41 -1.50
N PHE A 67 -7.68 6.57 -2.34
CA PHE A 67 -7.12 5.28 -2.72
C PHE A 67 -5.78 5.45 -3.43
N LYS A 68 -5.68 6.30 -4.45
CA LYS A 68 -4.42 6.48 -5.19
C LYS A 68 -3.28 6.97 -4.30
N ILE A 69 -3.53 7.95 -3.43
CA ILE A 69 -2.52 8.46 -2.49
C ILE A 69 -2.08 7.35 -1.53
N SER A 70 -3.02 6.70 -0.87
CA SER A 70 -2.69 5.67 0.13
C SER A 70 -2.07 4.41 -0.50
N PHE A 71 -2.44 4.08 -1.73
CA PHE A 71 -1.83 3.00 -2.50
C PHE A 71 -0.38 3.33 -2.87
N GLN A 72 -0.12 4.56 -3.33
CA GLN A 72 1.24 5.03 -3.60
C GLN A 72 2.12 4.98 -2.34
N ASP A 73 1.62 5.51 -1.22
CA ASP A 73 2.33 5.50 0.06
C ASP A 73 2.68 4.07 0.51
N ALA A 74 1.76 3.13 0.31
CA ALA A 74 1.96 1.73 0.69
C ALA A 74 3.05 1.05 -0.16
N ILE A 75 3.02 1.23 -1.48
CA ILE A 75 4.03 0.67 -2.41
C ILE A 75 5.39 1.30 -2.12
N GLU A 76 5.45 2.63 -1.95
CA GLU A 76 6.71 3.34 -1.67
C GLU A 76 7.32 2.86 -0.35
N SER A 77 6.49 2.63 0.66
CA SER A 77 6.96 2.15 1.95
C SER A 77 7.46 0.70 1.88
N ALA A 78 6.79 -0.15 1.10
CA ALA A 78 7.21 -1.53 0.90
C ALA A 78 8.57 -1.59 0.20
N PHE A 79 8.76 -0.71 -0.78
CA PHE A 79 10.03 -0.51 -1.45
C PHE A 79 11.15 -0.08 -0.49
N ARG A 80 10.89 0.97 0.30
CA ARG A 80 11.86 1.49 1.29
C ARG A 80 12.24 0.42 2.32
N GLN A 81 11.28 -0.41 2.74
CA GLN A 81 11.55 -1.53 3.64
C GLN A 81 12.52 -2.53 3.01
N GLY A 82 12.26 -2.98 1.77
CA GLY A 82 13.14 -3.92 1.06
C GLY A 82 14.56 -3.38 0.85
N THR A 83 14.72 -2.08 0.55
CA THR A 83 16.04 -1.45 0.43
C THR A 83 16.77 -1.36 1.77
N TYR A 84 16.07 -0.95 2.84
CA TYR A 84 16.66 -0.87 4.19
C TYR A 84 17.18 -2.23 4.68
N GLU A 85 16.39 -3.29 4.50
CA GLU A 85 16.76 -4.65 4.91
C GLU A 85 18.01 -5.15 4.17
N LYS A 86 18.14 -4.85 2.86
CA LYS A 86 19.32 -5.19 2.05
C LYS A 86 20.56 -4.41 2.49
N ASP A 87 20.45 -3.09 2.63
CA ASP A 87 21.59 -2.20 2.85
C ASP A 87 22.20 -2.35 4.25
N HIS A 88 21.41 -2.76 5.24
CA HIS A 88 21.85 -2.75 6.62
C HIS A 88 22.04 -4.14 7.21
N GLN A 89 21.54 -5.21 6.57
CA GLN A 89 21.57 -6.60 7.05
C GLN A 89 21.22 -6.72 8.55
N LYS A 90 20.41 -5.79 9.06
CA LYS A 90 20.13 -5.60 10.47
C LYS A 90 18.64 -5.35 10.66
N ILE A 91 18.13 -5.95 11.73
CA ILE A 91 16.78 -5.68 12.20
C ILE A 91 16.69 -4.19 12.55
N PRO A 92 15.75 -3.42 11.98
CA PRO A 92 15.56 -2.01 12.33
C PRO A 92 15.28 -1.86 13.82
N ASP A 93 15.69 -0.74 14.41
CA ASP A 93 15.27 -0.42 15.77
C ASP A 93 13.74 -0.23 15.85
N LEU A 94 13.19 -0.29 17.06
CA LEU A 94 11.74 -0.25 17.27
C LEU A 94 11.08 1.02 16.70
N LYS A 95 11.78 2.15 16.69
CA LYS A 95 11.23 3.41 16.17
C LYS A 95 11.20 3.37 14.64
N THR A 96 12.32 3.01 14.00
CA THR A 96 12.39 2.84 12.54
C THR A 96 11.42 1.78 12.05
N TYR A 97 11.31 0.65 12.75
CA TYR A 97 10.36 -0.41 12.41
C TYR A 97 8.90 0.09 12.46
N LYS A 98 8.52 0.85 13.50
CA LYS A 98 7.17 1.43 13.60
C LYS A 98 6.87 2.39 12.45
N GLU A 99 7.84 3.20 12.06
CA GLU A 99 7.68 4.16 10.96
C GLU A 99 7.54 3.44 9.61
N LEU A 100 8.37 2.43 9.34
CA LEU A 100 8.27 1.59 8.14
C LEU A 100 6.95 0.82 8.10
N ARG A 101 6.57 0.16 9.20
CA ARG A 101 5.39 -0.73 9.25
C ARG A 101 4.06 0.00 9.21
N ARG A 102 4.02 1.27 9.64
CA ARG A 102 2.80 2.11 9.60
C ARG A 102 2.23 2.23 8.18
N SER A 103 3.09 2.23 7.17
CA SER A 103 2.70 2.42 5.77
C SER A 103 2.73 1.13 4.95
N THR A 104 3.53 0.12 5.32
CA THR A 104 3.57 -1.18 4.61
C THR A 104 2.38 -2.10 4.93
N ALA A 105 1.58 -1.79 5.95
CA ALA A 105 0.39 -2.57 6.27
C ALA A 105 -0.82 -2.28 5.35
N TYR A 106 -0.68 -1.39 4.36
CA TYR A 106 -1.75 -0.97 3.43
C TYR A 106 -3.00 -0.42 4.13
N GLY A 107 -2.95 -0.12 5.42
CA GLY A 107 -4.18 0.08 6.16
C GLY A 107 -4.89 1.40 5.85
N LEU A 108 -4.18 2.44 5.39
CA LEU A 108 -4.82 3.65 4.86
C LEU A 108 -5.58 3.37 3.55
N MET A 109 -5.06 2.48 2.72
CA MET A 109 -5.76 2.00 1.52
C MET A 109 -7.01 1.22 1.91
N VAL A 110 -6.93 0.37 2.94
CA VAL A 110 -8.09 -0.34 3.49
C VAL A 110 -9.13 0.63 4.07
N CYS A 111 -8.72 1.72 4.73
CA CYS A 111 -9.65 2.75 5.20
C CYS A 111 -10.43 3.42 4.05
N ALA A 112 -9.78 3.66 2.90
CA ALA A 112 -10.47 4.15 1.71
C ALA A 112 -11.47 3.10 1.19
N LEU A 113 -11.09 1.82 1.17
CA LEU A 113 -11.97 0.72 0.75
C LEU A 113 -13.17 0.52 1.66
N ILE A 114 -13.04 0.72 2.97
CA ILE A 114 -14.16 0.65 3.92
C ILE A 114 -15.20 1.72 3.61
N GLN A 115 -14.77 2.95 3.39
CA GLN A 115 -15.64 4.06 2.99
C GLN A 115 -16.41 3.73 1.71
N TYR A 116 -15.69 3.27 0.68
CA TYR A 116 -16.31 2.81 -0.57
C TYR A 116 -17.30 1.66 -0.36
N SER A 117 -16.94 0.65 0.43
CA SER A 117 -17.75 -0.55 0.62
C SER A 117 -19.03 -0.29 1.44
N LEU A 118 -19.03 0.74 2.27
CA LEU A 118 -20.16 1.15 3.10
C LEU A 118 -21.00 2.27 2.45
N ASP A 119 -20.69 2.65 1.21
CA ASP A 119 -21.31 3.78 0.50
C ASP A 119 -21.30 5.07 1.35
N PHE A 120 -20.17 5.30 2.03
CA PHE A 120 -19.99 6.39 2.97
C PHE A 120 -18.74 7.18 2.64
N ASP A 121 -18.89 8.48 2.38
CA ASP A 121 -17.76 9.39 2.15
C ASP A 121 -17.55 10.28 3.38
N LEU A 122 -16.47 10.01 4.12
CA LEU A 122 -16.16 10.77 5.32
C LEU A 122 -15.68 12.18 4.93
N PRO A 123 -16.18 13.26 5.56
CA PRO A 123 -15.67 14.61 5.30
C PRO A 123 -14.17 14.75 5.64
N ASP A 124 -13.46 15.58 4.88
CA ASP A 124 -12.02 15.81 5.08
C ASP A 124 -11.72 16.40 6.47
N GLU A 125 -12.65 17.16 7.05
CA GLU A 125 -12.53 17.73 8.39
C GLU A 125 -12.49 16.64 9.47
N CYS A 126 -13.24 15.55 9.28
CA CYS A 126 -13.21 14.41 10.19
C CYS A 126 -11.86 13.68 10.10
N LEU A 127 -11.31 13.54 8.90
CA LEU A 127 -9.96 12.97 8.70
C LEU A 127 -8.85 13.87 9.24
N ALA A 128 -9.07 15.18 9.25
CA ALA A 128 -8.15 16.17 9.79
C ALA A 128 -8.16 16.23 11.33
N ASP A 129 -9.24 15.77 11.98
CA ASP A 129 -9.38 15.75 13.44
C ASP A 129 -8.33 14.83 14.10
N GLU A 130 -7.58 15.38 15.06
CA GLU A 130 -6.49 14.64 15.73
C GLU A 130 -6.99 13.43 16.53
N ARG A 131 -8.22 13.46 17.05
CA ARG A 131 -8.79 12.30 17.75
C ARG A 131 -9.08 11.19 16.75
N PHE A 132 -9.61 11.54 15.58
CA PHE A 132 -9.85 10.58 14.51
C PHE A 132 -8.53 9.97 14.00
N LYS A 133 -7.52 10.79 13.73
CA LYS A 133 -6.17 10.32 13.36
C LYS A 133 -5.58 9.39 14.41
N ARG A 134 -5.74 9.69 15.70
CA ARG A 134 -5.27 8.81 16.78
C ARG A 134 -5.98 7.46 16.78
N ILE A 135 -7.30 7.44 16.64
CA ILE A 135 -8.09 6.21 16.58
C ILE A 135 -7.66 5.37 15.37
N MET A 136 -7.57 6.00 14.19
CA MET A 136 -7.13 5.35 12.97
C MET A 136 -5.72 4.76 13.14
N ASN A 137 -4.77 5.51 13.70
CA ASN A 137 -3.43 5.00 14.00
C ASN A 137 -3.43 3.82 14.96
N CYS A 138 -4.27 3.84 16.00
CA CYS A 138 -4.40 2.70 16.92
C CYS A 138 -4.94 1.45 16.20
N MET A 139 -5.94 1.60 15.35
CA MET A 139 -6.48 0.50 14.54
C MET A 139 -5.40 -0.09 13.62
N LEU A 140 -4.64 0.76 12.94
CA LEU A 140 -3.53 0.35 12.07
C LEU A 140 -2.43 -0.39 12.83
N HIS A 141 -2.06 0.12 14.00
CA HIS A 141 -1.11 -0.55 14.87
C HIS A 141 -1.63 -1.91 15.33
N ALA A 142 -2.88 -1.99 15.80
CA ALA A 142 -3.47 -3.26 16.26
C ALA A 142 -3.45 -4.31 15.15
N ALA A 143 -3.86 -3.95 13.93
CA ALA A 143 -3.83 -4.86 12.77
C ALA A 143 -2.40 -5.28 12.40
N GLY A 144 -1.46 -4.33 12.36
CA GLY A 144 -0.06 -4.60 12.05
C GLY A 144 0.62 -5.51 13.07
N TRP A 145 0.44 -5.26 14.37
CA TRP A 145 1.02 -6.09 15.44
C TRP A 145 0.35 -7.46 15.54
N ALA A 146 -0.96 -7.56 15.30
CA ALA A 146 -1.65 -8.84 15.24
C ALA A 146 -1.08 -9.72 14.11
N ASN A 147 -0.85 -9.13 12.93
CA ASN A 147 -0.21 -9.82 11.80
C ASN A 147 1.19 -10.34 12.18
N VAL A 148 2.04 -9.49 12.77
CA VAL A 148 3.39 -9.88 13.23
C VAL A 148 3.31 -11.04 14.22
N SER A 149 2.38 -10.98 15.16
CA SER A 149 2.21 -12.03 16.18
C SER A 149 1.79 -13.38 15.60
N CYS A 150 1.06 -13.39 14.47
CA CYS A 150 0.60 -14.61 13.82
C CYS A 150 1.64 -15.24 12.87
N ILE A 151 2.62 -14.47 12.40
CA ILE A 151 3.66 -14.97 11.47
C ILE A 151 4.85 -15.58 12.24
N VAL A 152 5.02 -15.22 13.53
CA VAL A 152 6.14 -15.67 14.38
C VAL A 152 5.83 -16.97 15.16
N LEU A 153 4.61 -17.48 15.05
CA LEU A 153 4.17 -18.77 15.62
C LEU A 153 4.08 -19.84 14.52
#